data_AF-A0A359CIH6-F1
#
_entry.id   AF-A0A359CIH6-F1
#
_cell.length_a   1.000
_cell.length_b   1.000
_cell.length_c   1.000
_cell.angle_alpha   90.00
_cell.angle_beta   90.00
_cell.angle_gamma   90.00
#
_symmetry.space_group_name_H-M   'P 1'
#
loop_
_entity.id
_entity.type
_entity.pdbx_description
1 polymer ?
#
loop_
_entity_poly.entity_id
_entity_poly.type
_entity_poly.pdbx_seq_one_letter_code
_entity_poly.pdbx_strand_id
1 'polypeptide(L)'
;MTLFQQIERIRYIHRLIRTESTGCPDRLAGRVHLSRRQLYNILEEIKDMGADIKYSRSRETFYYANPFVFQIEIEIKILPDAELAKYYAGSRIFLLPCKETARSTFTFAM
;
A
#
# COMPACT_ATOMS: atom_id res chain seq x y z
N MET A 1 6.16 10.18 -12.23
CA MET A 1 6.32 9.88 -10.79
C MET A 1 7.28 8.72 -10.66
N THR A 2 8.26 8.79 -9.75
CA THR A 2 9.16 7.65 -9.51
C THR A 2 8.41 6.54 -8.80
N LEU A 3 8.86 5.28 -8.96
CA LEU A 3 8.19 4.11 -8.40
C LEU A 3 8.05 4.19 -6.87
N PHE A 4 9.14 4.57 -6.18
CA PHE A 4 9.14 4.72 -4.72
C PHE A 4 8.14 5.77 -4.21
N GLN A 5 8.02 6.91 -4.90
CA GLN A 5 7.06 7.94 -4.51
C GLN A 5 5.61 7.48 -4.63
N GLN A 6 5.31 6.65 -5.64
CA GLN A 6 3.97 6.11 -5.81
C GLN A 6 3.62 5.13 -4.68
N ILE A 7 4.55 4.25 -4.33
CA ILE A 7 4.37 3.28 -3.23
C ILE A 7 4.09 4.02 -1.91
N GLU A 8 4.89 5.02 -1.56
CA GLU A 8 4.70 5.79 -0.33
C GLU A 8 3.35 6.53 -0.30
N ARG A 9 2.89 7.04 -1.45
CA ARG A 9 1.56 7.65 -1.54
C ARG A 9 0.44 6.64 -1.34
N ILE A 10 0.53 5.46 -1.94
CA ILE A 10 -0.46 4.39 -1.75
C ILE A 10 -0.50 3.98 -0.28
N ARG A 11 0.66 3.80 0.37
CA ARG A 11 0.75 3.49 1.80
C ARG A 11 0.10 4.56 2.66
N TYR A 12 0.35 5.83 2.35
CA TYR A 12 -0.22 6.96 3.07
C TYR A 12 -1.74 7.04 2.90
N ILE A 13 -2.25 6.91 1.67
CA ILE A 13 -3.70 6.87 1.38
C ILE A 13 -4.36 5.70 2.11
N HIS A 14 -3.79 4.49 2.03
CA HIS A 14 -4.30 3.31 2.70
C HIS A 14 -4.43 3.53 4.21
N ARG A 15 -3.41 4.14 4.84
CA ARG A 15 -3.43 4.49 6.28
C ARG A 15 -4.56 5.48 6.59
N LEU A 16 -4.78 6.49 5.75
CA LEU A 16 -5.83 7.49 5.96
C LEU A 16 -7.23 6.88 5.84
N ILE A 17 -7.47 6.01 4.86
CA ILE A 17 -8.75 5.31 4.68
C ILE A 17 -9.00 4.37 5.87
N ARG A 18 -7.99 3.62 6.30
CA ARG A 18 -8.10 2.69 7.44
C ARG A 18 -8.40 3.41 8.76
N THR A 19 -7.91 4.63 8.92
CA THR A 19 -8.17 5.47 10.10
C THR A 19 -9.36 6.39 9.91
N GLU A 20 -10.05 6.32 8.76
CA GLU A 20 -11.20 7.15 8.41
C GLU A 20 -10.94 8.65 8.63
N SER A 21 -9.71 9.08 8.33
CA SER A 21 -9.19 10.43 8.60
C SER A 21 -8.88 11.22 7.32
N THR A 22 -9.46 10.79 6.19
CA THR A 22 -9.20 11.35 4.87
C THR A 22 -9.73 12.77 4.69
N GLY A 23 -10.86 13.10 5.32
CA GLY A 23 -11.63 14.31 5.00
C GLY A 23 -12.30 14.22 3.63
N CYS A 24 -12.81 15.36 3.15
CA CYS A 24 -13.37 15.49 1.81
C CYS A 24 -12.31 15.23 0.72
N PRO A 25 -12.73 14.84 -0.51
CA PRO A 25 -11.81 14.48 -1.59
C PRO A 25 -10.79 15.57 -1.94
N ASP A 26 -11.15 16.85 -1.82
CA ASP A 26 -10.22 17.97 -2.02
C ASP A 26 -9.14 18.06 -0.97
N ARG A 27 -9.55 17.93 0.30
CA ARG A 27 -8.61 17.94 1.43
C ARG A 27 -7.66 16.75 1.34
N LEU A 28 -8.18 15.58 0.98
CA LEU A 28 -7.34 14.40 0.76
C LEU A 28 -6.36 14.64 -0.39
N ALA A 29 -6.83 15.13 -1.54
CA ALA A 29 -5.98 15.41 -2.70
C ALA A 29 -4.87 16.43 -2.36
N GLY A 30 -5.21 17.49 -1.64
CA GLY A 30 -4.25 18.48 -1.15
C GLY A 30 -3.22 17.89 -0.18
N ARG A 31 -3.65 17.04 0.77
CA ARG A 31 -2.76 16.36 1.73
C ARG A 31 -1.77 15.40 1.08
N VAL A 32 -2.18 14.71 0.02
CA VAL A 32 -1.32 13.75 -0.70
C VAL A 32 -0.55 14.44 -1.85
N HIS A 33 -0.72 15.75 -2.02
CA HIS A 33 -0.15 16.55 -3.12
C HIS A 33 -0.47 15.97 -4.50
N LEU A 34 -1.74 15.60 -4.70
CA LEU A 34 -2.28 15.07 -5.94
C LEU A 34 -3.38 15.97 -6.47
N SER A 35 -3.60 15.92 -7.79
CA SER A 35 -4.87 16.40 -8.34
C SER A 35 -6.02 15.46 -7.94
N ARG A 36 -7.25 15.97 -7.90
CA ARG A 36 -8.46 15.14 -7.68
C ARG A 36 -8.49 13.93 -8.61
N ARG A 37 -8.18 14.11 -9.90
CA ARG A 37 -8.20 13.03 -10.89
C ARG A 37 -7.19 11.93 -10.52
N GLN A 38 -5.97 12.30 -10.17
CA GLN A 38 -4.94 11.32 -9.77
C GLN A 38 -5.32 10.59 -8.49
N LEU A 39 -5.94 11.28 -7.53
CA LEU A 39 -6.47 10.63 -6.33
C LEU A 39 -7.48 9.55 -6.71
N TYR A 40 -8.44 9.84 -7.57
CA TYR A 40 -9.43 8.84 -8.01
C TYR A 40 -8.80 7.68 -8.78
N ASN A 41 -7.80 7.93 -9.64
CA ASN A 41 -7.07 6.85 -10.30
C ASN A 41 -6.42 5.90 -9.29
N ILE A 42 -5.76 6.42 -8.25
CA ILE A 42 -5.15 5.59 -7.21
C ILE A 42 -6.23 4.83 -6.42
N LEU A 43 -7.36 5.46 -6.13
CA LEU A 43 -8.47 4.78 -5.46
C LEU A 43 -9.05 3.66 -6.33
N GLU A 44 -9.09 3.83 -7.65
CA GLU A 44 -9.46 2.77 -8.60
C GLU A 44 -8.42 1.65 -8.62
N GLU A 45 -7.13 1.95 -8.66
CA GLU A 45 -6.07 0.94 -8.58
C GLU A 45 -6.17 0.10 -7.29
N ILE A 46 -6.48 0.72 -6.15
CA ILE A 46 -6.69 0.00 -4.89
C ILE A 46 -7.99 -0.84 -4.94
N LYS A 47 -9.02 -0.39 -5.66
CA LYS A 47 -10.24 -1.18 -5.89
C LYS A 47 -9.97 -2.40 -6.77
N ASP A 48 -9.13 -2.25 -7.80
CA ASP A 48 -8.72 -3.34 -8.68
C ASP A 48 -7.93 -4.42 -7.92
N MET A 49 -7.26 -4.05 -6.83
CA MET A 49 -6.61 -4.97 -5.90
C MET A 49 -7.58 -5.69 -4.93
N GLY A 50 -8.88 -5.43 -5.04
CA GLY A 50 -9.93 -6.09 -4.25
C GLY A 50 -10.46 -5.29 -3.07
N ALA A 51 -10.13 -4.00 -2.94
CA ALA A 51 -10.71 -3.15 -1.90
C ALA A 51 -12.07 -2.58 -2.34
N ASP A 52 -13.09 -2.64 -1.48
CA ASP A 52 -14.35 -1.92 -1.68
C ASP A 52 -14.26 -0.57 -0.95
N ILE A 53 -13.85 0.48 -1.68
CA ILE A 53 -13.73 1.84 -1.12
C ILE A 53 -15.00 2.65 -1.39
N LYS A 54 -15.64 3.13 -0.32
CA LYS A 54 -16.81 4.00 -0.37
C LYS A 54 -16.54 5.33 0.34
N TYR A 55 -17.26 6.37 -0.06
CA TYR A 55 -17.20 7.68 0.58
C TYR A 55 -18.47 7.94 1.40
N SER A 56 -18.31 8.25 2.68
CA SER A 56 -19.40 8.71 3.53
C SER A 56 -19.44 10.23 3.55
N ARG A 57 -20.56 10.81 3.08
CA ARG A 57 -20.77 12.26 3.12
C ARG A 57 -20.99 12.78 4.54
N SER A 58 -21.67 12.01 5.40
CA SER A 58 -21.96 12.41 6.78
C SER A 58 -20.71 12.43 7.66
N ARG A 59 -19.77 11.52 7.39
CA ARG A 59 -18.50 11.41 8.13
C ARG A 59 -17.33 12.12 7.43
N GLU A 60 -17.58 12.66 6.24
CA GLU A 60 -16.57 13.24 5.35
C GLU A 60 -15.32 12.37 5.21
N THR A 61 -15.48 11.08 4.96
CA THR A 61 -14.32 10.18 4.86
C THR A 61 -14.54 8.99 3.95
N PHE A 62 -13.45 8.53 3.34
CA PHE A 62 -13.39 7.25 2.66
C PHE A 62 -13.17 6.14 3.68
N TYR A 63 -13.85 5.01 3.47
CA TYR A 63 -13.76 3.82 4.31
C TYR A 63 -13.77 2.56 3.45
N TYR A 64 -13.20 1.49 4.00
CA TYR A 64 -13.29 0.16 3.41
C TYR A 64 -14.60 -0.51 3.83
N ALA A 65 -15.41 -0.92 2.85
CA ALA A 65 -16.65 -1.65 3.10
C ALA A 65 -16.44 -3.16 3.21
N ASN A 66 -15.26 -3.66 2.84
CA ASN A 66 -14.82 -5.04 3.05
C ASN A 66 -13.54 -5.07 3.91
N PRO A 67 -13.27 -6.18 4.63
CA PRO A 67 -12.00 -6.36 5.31
C PRO A 67 -10.88 -6.42 4.26
N PHE A 68 -10.06 -5.38 4.22
CA PHE A 68 -8.98 -5.25 3.26
C PHE A 68 -7.67 -4.91 3.99
N VAL A 69 -6.63 -5.70 3.73
CA VAL A 69 -5.28 -5.50 4.27
C VAL A 69 -4.33 -5.35 3.10
N PHE A 70 -3.58 -4.25 3.08
CA PHE A 70 -2.58 -3.98 2.06
C PHE A 70 -1.20 -3.95 2.68
N GLN A 71 -0.32 -4.86 2.24
CA GLN A 71 1.04 -5.00 2.75
C GLN A 71 2.02 -5.06 1.57
N ILE A 72 3.00 -4.16 1.57
CA ILE A 72 4.11 -4.13 0.62
C ILE A 72 5.39 -4.31 1.43
N GLU A 73 6.19 -5.31 1.06
CA GLU A 73 7.53 -5.53 1.59
C GLU A 73 8.54 -5.42 0.45
N ILE A 74 9.52 -4.53 0.59
CA ILE A 74 10.59 -4.31 -0.38
C ILE A 74 11.90 -4.69 0.28
N GLU A 75 12.55 -5.74 -0.22
CA GLU A 75 13.86 -6.17 0.24
C GLU A 75 14.91 -5.84 -0.84
N ILE A 76 15.91 -5.03 -0.50
CA ILE A 76 17.01 -4.67 -1.40
C ILE A 76 18.29 -5.31 -0.84
N LYS A 77 18.90 -6.20 -1.61
CA LYS A 77 20.17 -6.86 -1.29
C LYS A 77 21.21 -6.47 -2.32
N ILE A 78 22.36 -5.98 -1.86
CA ILE A 78 23.54 -5.78 -2.71
C ILE A 78 24.32 -7.09 -2.68
N LEU A 79 24.30 -7.84 -3.79
CA LEU A 79 25.05 -9.08 -3.90
C LEU A 79 26.39 -8.82 -4.58
N PRO A 80 27.52 -9.32 -4.02
CA PRO A 80 28.79 -9.35 -4.73
C PRO A 80 28.73 -10.32 -5.91
N ASP A 81 29.53 -10.06 -6.96
CA ASP A 81 29.45 -10.74 -8.27
C ASP A 81 29.49 -12.28 -8.21
N ALA A 82 30.14 -12.85 -7.18
CA ALA A 82 30.23 -14.30 -6.99
C ALA A 82 28.89 -14.98 -6.63
N GLU A 83 27.92 -14.25 -6.06
CA GLU A 83 26.61 -14.80 -5.66
C GLU A 83 25.50 -14.53 -6.69
N LEU A 84 25.71 -13.60 -7.63
CA LEU A 84 24.76 -13.29 -8.71
C LEU A 84 24.45 -14.52 -9.58
N ALA A 85 25.47 -15.36 -9.85
CA ALA A 85 25.32 -16.59 -10.65
C ALA A 85 24.29 -17.58 -10.08
N LYS A 86 24.02 -17.54 -8.77
CA LYS A 86 23.03 -18.42 -8.11
C LYS A 86 21.59 -17.91 -8.26
N TYR A 87 21.39 -16.61 -8.45
CA TYR A 87 20.06 -16.00 -8.53
C TYR A 87 19.47 -15.96 -9.95
N TYR A 88 20.30 -16.02 -11.00
CA TYR A 88 19.82 -16.07 -12.39
C TYR A 88 19.25 -17.44 -12.81
N ALA A 89 19.36 -18.47 -11.97
CA ALA A 89 18.68 -19.75 -12.16
C ALA A 89 17.24 -19.64 -11.61
N GLY A 90 16.34 -19.12 -12.45
CA GLY A 90 14.98 -18.69 -12.10
C GLY A 90 14.24 -19.56 -11.08
N SER A 91 13.66 -18.89 -10.08
CA SER A 91 12.92 -19.54 -8.99
C SER A 91 11.47 -19.06 -8.92
N ARG A 92 10.58 -20.06 -8.98
CA ARG A 92 9.12 -20.04 -8.84
C ARG A 92 8.65 -19.05 -7.76
N ILE A 93 7.72 -18.17 -8.15
CA ILE A 93 6.88 -17.41 -7.23
C ILE A 93 6.12 -18.41 -6.37
N PHE A 94 6.51 -18.54 -5.11
CA PHE A 94 5.79 -19.35 -4.13
C PHE A 94 4.59 -18.52 -3.67
N LEU A 95 3.42 -18.76 -4.28
CA LEU A 95 2.14 -18.34 -3.72
C LEU A 95 1.94 -19.09 -2.40
N LEU A 96 2.22 -18.44 -1.28
CA LEU A 96 1.66 -18.89 -0.01
C LEU A 96 0.23 -18.38 0.10
N PRO A 97 -0.75 -19.26 0.36
CA PRO A 97 -2.08 -18.82 0.70
C PRO A 97 -2.03 -18.06 2.02
N CYS A 98 -2.71 -16.93 2.05
CA CYS A 98 -3.00 -16.13 3.23
C CYS A 98 -3.48 -17.05 4.37
N LYS A 99 -2.67 -17.17 5.43
CA LYS A 99 -3.12 -17.61 6.75
C LYS A 99 -2.56 -16.65 7.79
N GLU A 100 -3.50 -16.10 8.55
CA GLU A 100 -3.35 -15.26 9.72
C GLU A 100 -2.03 -15.51 10.48
N THR A 101 -1.27 -14.46 10.76
CA THR A 101 -0.36 -14.49 11.89
C THR A 101 -0.27 -13.11 12.51
N ALA A 102 -1.01 -12.96 13.61
CA ALA A 102 -0.64 -12.06 14.67
C ALA A 102 0.80 -12.38 15.11
N ARG A 103 1.69 -11.39 15.08
CA ARG A 103 2.79 -11.24 16.06
C ARG A 103 3.38 -9.83 15.94
N SER A 104 3.00 -9.02 16.92
CA SER A 104 3.86 -8.03 17.55
C SER A 104 5.28 -8.57 17.74
N THR A 105 6.30 -7.81 17.33
CA THR A 105 7.14 -7.04 18.26
C THR A 105 8.13 -6.17 17.50
N PHE A 106 8.09 -4.88 17.81
CA PHE A 106 9.25 -3.99 17.79
C PHE A 106 10.39 -4.62 18.59
N THR A 107 11.61 -4.64 18.06
CA THR A 107 12.81 -4.33 18.87
C THR A 107 13.89 -3.74 17.98
N PHE A 108 14.29 -2.53 18.34
CA PHE A 108 15.45 -1.78 17.89
C PHE A 108 16.65 -2.25 18.71
N ALA A 109 17.76 -2.62 18.07
CA ALA A 109 19.10 -2.73 18.65
C ALA A 109 20.08 -2.73 17.47
N MET A 110 20.62 -1.56 17.11
CA MET A 110 21.90 -0.95 17.52
C MET A 110 23.03 -1.34 16.58
#